data_AF-A0A7C6ZZ61-F1
#
_entry.id   AF-A0A7C6ZZ61-F1
#
_cell.length_a   1.000
_cell.length_b   1.000
_cell.length_c   1.000
_cell.angle_alpha   90.00
_cell.angle_beta   90.00
_cell.angle_gamma   90.00
#
_symmetry.space_group_name_H-M   'P 1'
#
loop_
_entity.id
_entity.type
_entity.pdbx_description
1 polymer ?
#
loop_
_entity_poly.entity_id
_entity_poly.type
_entity_poly.pdbx_seq_one_letter_code
_entity_poly.pdbx_strand_id
1 'polypeptide(L)'
;MNFRLIIKNLGIVLMVGAAIMLPSLVVSLICSEGDAMSFLITIGIMVPVGFCMFRIPVRNRNIYTRDGFAIASLAWILLSLFGALPFFLSGCIPSFVDAFFETVSGLSTTGSSILRDIESLPKGLLFWRSFTNWIGGMGVLVMMLAVLPAAGASTIQMMKAESPGPDPGKLVPKIGQSAKILYIMYTALTFVLFIMLLAGGMPPYDSLVHALSAAGTGGFSIKNLSVGEYNNVYYEIVIAVFMLIFGVNFSLHYQTLHGGFKNIFRDEEFRFYLFTIAGAVVLLTWNTCGNVYDNVWDSLRHSFFQTSSMITTTGFSSTDF
;
A
#
# COMPACT_ATOMS: atom_id res chain seq x y z
N MET A 1 8.10 -2.90 -30.29
CA MET A 1 7.86 -2.24 -28.99
C MET A 1 7.90 -0.74 -29.25
N ASN A 2 6.89 0.00 -28.79
CA ASN A 2 6.74 1.42 -29.13
C ASN A 2 7.43 2.30 -28.08
N PHE A 3 8.76 2.43 -28.18
CA PHE A 3 9.57 3.16 -27.19
C PHE A 3 9.11 4.60 -26.95
N ARG A 4 8.67 5.31 -28.00
CA ARG A 4 8.18 6.70 -27.86
C ARG A 4 6.90 6.78 -27.02
N LEU A 5 6.00 5.82 -27.19
CA LEU A 5 4.77 5.72 -26.39
C LEU A 5 5.10 5.39 -24.92
N ILE A 6 6.04 4.47 -24.70
CA ILE A 6 6.51 4.08 -23.35
C ILE A 6 7.09 5.31 -22.64
N ILE A 7 8.06 6.01 -23.24
CA ILE A 7 8.69 7.19 -22.63
C ILE A 7 7.66 8.28 -22.36
N LYS A 8 6.73 8.52 -23.29
CA LYS A 8 5.65 9.48 -23.10
C LYS A 8 4.78 9.16 -21.87
N ASN A 9 4.40 7.89 -21.68
CA ASN A 9 3.60 7.46 -20.53
C ASN A 9 4.40 7.51 -19.23
N LEU A 10 5.69 7.16 -19.25
CA LEU A 10 6.58 7.33 -18.09
C LEU A 10 6.73 8.81 -17.69
N GLY A 11 6.69 9.74 -18.65
CA GLY A 11 6.65 11.17 -18.36
C GLY A 11 5.39 11.59 -17.58
N ILE A 12 4.24 11.00 -17.91
CA ILE A 12 2.98 11.22 -17.15
C ILE A 12 3.13 10.66 -15.74
N VAL A 13 3.69 9.46 -15.58
CA VAL A 13 3.95 8.84 -14.28
C VAL A 13 4.83 9.74 -13.41
N LEU A 14 5.87 10.36 -13.97
CA LEU A 14 6.72 11.31 -13.23
C LEU A 14 5.96 12.56 -12.78
N MET A 15 5.15 13.16 -13.65
CA MET A 15 4.35 14.33 -13.29
C MET A 15 3.32 14.01 -12.21
N VAL A 16 2.69 12.82 -12.28
CA VAL A 16 1.78 12.33 -11.25
C VAL A 16 2.53 12.04 -9.95
N GLY A 17 3.71 11.41 -10.01
CA GLY A 17 4.58 11.18 -8.86
C GLY A 17 4.97 12.48 -8.16
N ALA A 18 5.29 13.53 -8.92
CA ALA A 18 5.56 14.86 -8.38
C ALA A 18 4.34 15.46 -7.66
N ALA A 19 3.14 15.32 -8.24
CA ALA A 19 1.91 15.77 -7.59
C ALA A 19 1.60 14.98 -6.30
N ILE A 20 1.91 13.69 -6.30
CA ILE A 20 1.76 12.80 -5.13
C ILE A 20 2.77 13.16 -4.02
N MET A 21 3.88 13.85 -4.31
CA MET A 21 4.78 14.34 -3.26
C MET A 21 4.27 15.60 -2.55
N LEU A 22 3.26 16.28 -3.09
CA LEU A 22 2.74 17.54 -2.52
C LEU A 22 2.19 17.39 -1.09
N PRO A 23 1.44 16.33 -0.72
CA PRO A 23 1.03 16.12 0.67
C PRO A 23 2.21 16.06 1.65
N SER A 24 3.31 15.37 1.30
CA SER A 24 4.51 15.33 2.13
C SER A 24 5.19 16.70 2.24
N LEU A 25 5.21 17.46 1.15
CA LEU A 25 5.70 18.85 1.17
C LEU A 25 4.84 19.72 2.10
N VAL A 26 3.51 19.58 2.06
CA VAL A 26 2.61 20.33 2.95
C VAL A 26 2.88 19.97 4.42
N VAL A 27 3.01 18.68 4.73
CA VAL A 27 3.37 18.22 6.09
C VAL A 27 4.71 18.82 6.53
N SER A 28 5.72 18.78 5.65
CA SER A 28 7.04 19.36 5.92
C SER A 28 6.97 20.87 6.19
N LEU A 29 6.19 21.62 5.41
CA LEU A 29 5.99 23.07 5.61
C LEU A 29 5.27 23.38 6.93
N ILE A 30 4.27 22.58 7.31
CA ILE A 30 3.53 22.74 8.56
C ILE A 30 4.44 22.44 9.77
N CYS A 31 5.23 21.38 9.71
CA CYS A 31 6.09 20.96 10.82
C CYS A 31 7.40 21.77 10.90
N SER A 32 7.86 22.34 9.78
CA SER A 32 9.06 23.20 9.71
C SER A 32 10.34 22.53 10.24
N GLU A 33 10.55 21.25 9.93
CA GLU A 33 11.68 20.43 10.40
C GLU A 33 12.84 20.33 9.39
N GLY A 34 12.86 21.18 8.35
CA GLY A 34 14.00 21.37 7.44
C GLY A 34 14.03 20.51 6.18
N ASP A 35 13.06 19.63 5.97
CA ASP A 35 12.98 18.71 4.82
C ASP A 35 12.21 19.25 3.60
N ALA A 36 11.60 20.43 3.73
CA ALA A 36 10.74 21.01 2.69
C ALA A 36 11.51 21.30 1.39
N MET A 37 12.76 21.75 1.52
CA MET A 37 13.62 22.03 0.38
C MET A 37 13.93 20.77 -0.43
N SER A 38 14.09 19.63 0.23
CA SER A 38 14.34 18.34 -0.42
C SER A 38 13.16 17.91 -1.29
N PHE A 39 11.93 18.10 -0.82
CA PHE A 39 10.73 17.87 -1.63
C PHE A 39 10.58 18.88 -2.78
N LEU A 40 10.83 20.17 -2.54
CA LEU A 40 10.75 21.20 -3.58
C LEU A 40 11.74 20.95 -4.71
N ILE A 41 13.00 20.63 -4.38
CA ILE A 41 14.02 20.28 -5.38
C ILE A 41 13.59 19.02 -6.14
N THR A 42 13.11 17.98 -5.45
CA THR A 42 12.68 16.74 -6.09
C THR A 42 11.53 16.97 -7.07
N ILE A 43 10.47 17.68 -6.64
CA ILE A 43 9.34 18.05 -7.50
C ILE A 43 9.82 18.92 -8.68
N GLY A 44 10.73 19.86 -8.40
CA GLY A 44 11.35 20.74 -9.39
C GLY A 44 12.19 20.01 -10.43
N ILE A 45 12.70 18.80 -10.13
CA ILE A 45 13.36 17.91 -11.09
C ILE A 45 12.34 17.04 -11.83
N MET A 46 11.40 16.42 -11.10
CA MET A 46 10.44 15.48 -11.68
C MET A 46 9.51 16.14 -12.70
N VAL A 47 9.03 17.36 -12.46
CA VAL A 47 8.09 18.04 -13.36
C VAL A 47 8.72 18.36 -14.72
N PRO A 48 9.90 19.03 -14.83
CA PRO A 48 10.54 19.26 -16.12
C PRO A 48 10.94 17.97 -16.84
N VAL A 49 11.51 16.99 -16.14
CA VAL A 49 11.89 15.71 -16.74
C VAL A 49 10.66 14.98 -17.29
N GLY A 50 9.59 14.89 -16.49
CA GLY A 50 8.33 14.29 -16.89
C GLY A 50 7.67 15.02 -18.06
N PHE A 51 7.69 16.35 -18.06
CA PHE A 51 7.15 17.17 -19.15
C PHE A 51 7.93 16.98 -20.47
N CYS A 52 9.28 16.94 -20.41
CA CYS A 52 10.12 16.65 -21.57
C CYS A 52 9.82 15.28 -22.17
N MET A 53 9.68 14.25 -21.32
CA MET A 53 9.29 12.90 -21.74
C MET A 53 7.88 12.87 -22.36
N PHE A 54 6.93 13.59 -21.76
CA PHE A 54 5.55 13.67 -22.24
C PHE A 54 5.42 14.34 -23.62
N ARG A 55 6.29 15.31 -23.92
CA ARG A 55 6.32 16.06 -25.19
C ARG A 55 6.80 15.25 -26.39
N ILE A 56 7.32 14.04 -26.20
CA ILE A 56 7.80 13.19 -27.30
C ILE A 56 6.64 12.85 -28.26
N PRO A 57 6.78 13.13 -29.58
CA PRO A 57 5.73 12.86 -30.55
C PRO A 57 5.59 11.35 -30.83
N VAL A 58 4.36 10.86 -30.68
CA VAL A 58 4.01 9.45 -30.88
C VAL A 58 3.18 9.29 -32.15
N ARG A 59 3.66 8.47 -33.10
CA ARG A 59 3.03 8.23 -34.40
C ARG A 59 1.92 7.18 -34.37
N ASN A 60 2.06 6.18 -33.50
CA ASN A 60 1.06 5.12 -33.28
C ASN A 60 0.69 5.08 -31.79
N ARG A 61 -0.60 5.27 -31.46
CA ARG A 61 -1.10 5.33 -30.08
C ARG A 61 -1.61 4.00 -29.55
N ASN A 62 -1.56 2.93 -30.34
CA ASN A 62 -1.99 1.61 -29.91
C ASN A 62 -0.99 1.07 -28.88
N ILE A 63 -1.47 0.78 -27.67
CA ILE A 63 -0.71 0.12 -26.61
C ILE A 63 -0.90 -1.39 -26.81
N TYR A 64 0.20 -2.09 -27.08
CA TYR A 64 0.21 -3.56 -27.07
C TYR A 64 0.59 -4.06 -25.67
N THR A 65 0.25 -5.31 -25.35
CA THR A 65 0.52 -5.93 -24.03
C THR A 65 1.99 -5.78 -23.60
N ARG A 66 2.94 -5.98 -24.52
CA ARG A 66 4.38 -5.79 -24.26
C ARG A 66 4.76 -4.35 -23.86
N ASP A 67 4.07 -3.36 -24.42
CA ASP A 67 4.32 -1.96 -24.10
C ASP A 67 3.75 -1.65 -22.71
N GLY A 68 2.60 -2.24 -22.36
CA GLY A 68 1.99 -2.15 -21.02
C GLY A 68 2.89 -2.72 -19.93
N PHE A 69 3.44 -3.92 -20.12
CA PHE A 69 4.40 -4.51 -19.17
C PHE A 69 5.64 -3.64 -18.99
N ALA A 70 6.21 -3.11 -20.09
CA ALA A 70 7.36 -2.23 -20.01
C ALA A 70 7.06 -0.91 -19.28
N ILE A 71 5.88 -0.32 -19.50
CA ILE A 71 5.46 0.89 -18.79
C ILE A 71 5.32 0.61 -17.29
N ALA A 72 4.67 -0.50 -16.92
CA ALA A 72 4.47 -0.84 -15.52
C ALA A 72 5.80 -1.08 -14.78
N SER A 73 6.68 -1.92 -15.33
CA SER A 73 7.96 -2.22 -14.68
C SER A 73 8.88 -1.00 -14.58
N LEU A 74 8.99 -0.22 -15.66
CA LEU A 74 9.81 0.99 -15.66
C LEU A 74 9.21 2.08 -14.77
N ALA A 75 7.88 2.16 -14.64
CA ALA A 75 7.23 3.12 -13.75
C ALA A 75 7.62 2.88 -12.28
N TRP A 76 7.61 1.64 -11.80
CA TRP A 76 8.04 1.30 -10.43
C TRP A 76 9.49 1.69 -10.17
N ILE A 77 10.40 1.35 -11.10
CA ILE A 77 11.82 1.70 -10.99
C ILE A 77 12.00 3.22 -10.98
N LEU A 78 11.32 3.91 -11.90
CA LEU A 78 11.45 5.36 -12.06
C LEU A 78 10.89 6.10 -10.85
N LEU A 79 9.70 5.72 -10.36
CA LEU A 79 9.12 6.29 -9.14
C LEU A 79 10.00 6.03 -7.92
N SER A 80 10.63 4.86 -7.81
CA SER A 80 11.56 4.56 -6.72
C SER A 80 12.82 5.42 -6.79
N LEU A 81 13.36 5.63 -8.00
CA LEU A 81 14.56 6.43 -8.22
C LEU A 81 14.34 7.90 -7.81
N PHE A 82 13.23 8.51 -8.26
CA PHE A 82 12.92 9.90 -7.93
C PHE A 82 12.33 10.04 -6.52
N GLY A 83 11.59 9.04 -6.03
CA GLY A 83 11.04 9.00 -4.68
C GLY A 83 12.10 8.91 -3.58
N ALA A 84 13.31 8.46 -3.93
CA ALA A 84 14.48 8.43 -3.04
C ALA A 84 15.15 9.79 -2.85
N LEU A 85 14.94 10.74 -3.78
CA LEU A 85 15.61 12.04 -3.76
C LEU A 85 15.35 12.85 -2.48
N PRO A 86 14.13 12.92 -1.89
CA PRO A 86 13.93 13.69 -0.67
C PRO A 86 14.75 13.15 0.52
N PHE A 87 14.89 11.82 0.63
CA PHE A 87 15.70 11.19 1.68
C PHE A 87 17.19 11.45 1.51
N PHE A 88 17.67 11.41 0.26
CA PHE A 88 19.08 11.68 -0.05
C PHE A 88 19.42 13.18 0.09
N LEU A 89 18.58 14.06 -0.46
CA LEU A 89 18.80 15.52 -0.47
C LEU A 89 18.65 16.16 0.91
N SER A 90 17.84 15.58 1.80
CA SER A 90 17.77 16.02 3.21
C SER A 90 19.02 15.67 4.01
N GLY A 91 19.85 14.74 3.53
CA GLY A 91 21.00 14.21 4.27
C GLY A 91 20.64 13.19 5.34
N CYS A 92 19.34 12.91 5.56
CA CYS A 92 18.91 11.89 6.53
C CYS A 92 19.31 10.46 6.12
N ILE A 93 19.38 10.20 4.81
CA ILE A 93 19.94 8.96 4.26
C ILE A 93 21.09 9.31 3.30
N PRO A 94 22.34 9.39 3.79
CA PRO A 94 23.48 9.87 2.99
C PRO A 94 23.83 9.00 1.78
N SER A 95 23.51 7.70 1.82
CA SER A 95 23.71 6.78 0.70
C SER A 95 22.48 6.79 -0.20
N PHE A 96 22.65 7.15 -1.47
CA PHE A 96 21.55 7.10 -2.43
C PHE A 96 21.02 5.68 -2.63
N VAL A 97 21.89 4.66 -2.52
CA VAL A 97 21.47 3.25 -2.62
C VAL A 97 20.56 2.87 -1.47
N ASP A 98 20.84 3.36 -0.26
CA ASP A 98 20.02 3.10 0.92
C ASP A 98 18.70 3.86 0.84
N ALA A 99 18.72 5.10 0.34
CA ALA A 99 17.51 5.89 0.09
C ALA A 99 16.62 5.24 -0.99
N PHE A 100 17.26 4.67 -2.03
CA PHE A 100 16.59 3.90 -3.07
C PHE A 100 15.97 2.64 -2.48
N PHE A 101 16.70 1.88 -1.66
CA PHE A 101 16.15 0.71 -0.96
C PHE A 101 14.93 1.07 -0.11
N GLU A 102 15.04 2.12 0.71
CA GLU A 102 13.96 2.59 1.59
C GLU A 102 12.70 2.94 0.78
N THR A 103 12.89 3.59 -0.38
CA THR A 103 11.79 3.97 -1.27
C THR A 103 11.19 2.77 -2.01
N VAL A 104 12.03 1.86 -2.52
CA VAL A 104 11.57 0.61 -3.15
C VAL A 104 10.77 -0.19 -2.14
N SER A 105 11.26 -0.33 -0.92
CA SER A 105 10.60 -1.05 0.16
C SER A 105 9.22 -0.46 0.47
N GLY A 106 9.11 0.86 0.56
CA GLY A 106 7.83 1.52 0.78
C GLY A 106 6.85 1.40 -0.40
N LEU A 107 7.30 1.71 -1.61
CA LEU A 107 6.45 1.63 -2.81
C LEU A 107 5.99 0.20 -3.09
N SER A 108 6.86 -0.79 -2.89
CA SER A 108 6.49 -2.21 -3.04
C SER A 108 5.69 -2.78 -1.88
N THR A 109 5.40 -1.96 -0.85
CA THR A 109 4.73 -2.35 0.38
C THR A 109 5.44 -3.50 1.12
N THR A 110 6.77 -3.55 1.02
CA THR A 110 7.60 -4.54 1.72
C THR A 110 7.81 -4.16 3.19
N GLY A 111 7.96 -2.87 3.48
CA GLY A 111 8.06 -2.40 4.87
C GLY A 111 9.40 -2.60 5.58
N SER A 112 10.40 -3.14 4.88
CA SER A 112 11.77 -3.26 5.41
C SER A 112 12.46 -1.90 5.45
N SER A 113 13.11 -1.57 6.56
CA SER A 113 13.77 -0.27 6.78
C SER A 113 15.27 -0.45 6.94
N ILE A 114 16.08 0.43 6.33
CA ILE A 114 17.52 0.53 6.62
C ILE A 114 17.80 1.39 7.86
N LEU A 115 16.83 2.21 8.24
CA LEU A 115 16.95 3.17 9.33
C LEU A 115 16.84 2.46 10.68
N ARG A 116 17.84 2.70 11.52
CA ARG A 116 17.87 2.21 12.91
C ARG A 116 17.16 3.15 13.88
N ASP A 117 17.22 4.44 13.60
CA ASP A 117 16.53 5.47 14.38
C ASP A 117 15.56 6.23 13.47
N ILE A 118 14.35 5.68 13.38
CA ILE A 118 13.25 6.21 12.58
C ILE A 118 12.79 7.56 13.13
N GLU A 119 12.77 7.73 14.44
CA GLU A 119 12.20 8.88 15.12
C GLU A 119 13.01 10.17 14.91
N SER A 120 14.28 10.03 14.52
CA SER A 120 15.15 11.16 14.14
C SER A 120 14.77 11.81 12.82
N LEU A 121 13.95 11.15 11.98
CA LEU A 121 13.55 11.71 10.70
C LEU A 121 12.56 12.87 10.85
N PRO A 122 12.71 13.94 10.05
CA PRO A 122 11.68 14.95 9.87
C PRO A 122 10.32 14.36 9.48
N LYS A 123 9.24 14.98 9.98
CA LYS A 123 7.86 14.52 9.78
C LYS A 123 7.40 14.49 8.33
N GLY A 124 7.92 15.35 7.45
CA GLY A 124 7.58 15.25 6.03
C GLY A 124 8.16 13.99 5.38
N LEU A 125 9.38 13.59 5.76
CA LEU A 125 10.01 12.34 5.34
C LEU A 125 9.32 11.12 5.96
N LEU A 126 9.00 11.15 7.26
CA LEU A 126 8.23 10.09 7.92
C LEU A 126 6.85 9.89 7.27
N PHE A 127 6.19 10.98 6.94
CA PHE A 127 4.94 10.94 6.20
C PHE A 127 5.15 10.35 4.81
N TRP A 128 6.17 10.78 4.08
CA TRP A 128 6.50 10.24 2.76
C TRP A 128 6.74 8.73 2.80
N ARG A 129 7.49 8.21 3.78
CA ARG A 129 7.69 6.76 3.97
C ARG A 129 6.36 6.02 3.98
N SER A 130 5.48 6.35 4.90
CA SER A 130 4.20 5.64 5.02
C SER A 130 3.22 5.95 3.88
N PHE A 131 3.34 7.13 3.26
CA PHE A 131 2.55 7.47 2.09
C PHE A 131 2.97 6.63 0.88
N THR A 132 4.24 6.26 0.74
CA THR A 132 4.67 5.31 -0.30
C THR A 132 4.02 3.94 -0.15
N ASN A 133 3.83 3.42 1.07
CA ASN A 133 3.02 2.21 1.30
C ASN A 133 1.60 2.37 0.77
N TRP A 134 0.96 3.51 1.08
CA TRP A 134 -0.42 3.76 0.66
C TRP A 134 -0.56 3.84 -0.87
N ILE A 135 0.36 4.52 -1.54
CA ILE A 135 0.43 4.61 -3.01
C ILE A 135 0.72 3.23 -3.62
N GLY A 136 1.65 2.50 -3.01
CA GLY A 136 2.09 1.17 -3.41
C GLY A 136 0.95 0.15 -3.43
N GLY A 137 0.23 0.05 -2.30
CA GLY A 137 -0.90 -0.87 -2.14
C GLY A 137 -1.96 -0.64 -3.21
N MET A 138 -2.30 0.63 -3.48
CA MET A 138 -3.22 0.96 -4.57
C MET A 138 -2.63 0.64 -5.96
N GLY A 139 -1.34 0.93 -6.17
CA GLY A 139 -0.63 0.68 -7.42
C GLY A 139 -0.69 -0.78 -7.85
N VAL A 140 -0.48 -1.70 -6.91
CA VAL A 140 -0.60 -3.15 -7.14
C VAL A 140 -2.04 -3.55 -7.47
N LEU A 141 -3.04 -3.05 -6.72
CA LEU A 141 -4.46 -3.34 -6.97
C LEU A 141 -4.90 -2.91 -8.39
N VAL A 142 -4.53 -1.70 -8.81
CA VAL A 142 -4.87 -1.21 -10.16
C VAL A 142 -4.10 -1.95 -11.23
N MET A 143 -2.82 -2.25 -11.00
CA MET A 143 -2.00 -3.01 -11.95
C MET A 143 -2.56 -4.42 -12.16
N MET A 144 -2.95 -5.11 -11.09
CA MET A 144 -3.57 -6.44 -11.17
C MET A 144 -4.85 -6.41 -12.00
N LEU A 145 -5.75 -5.44 -11.75
CA LEU A 145 -6.97 -5.27 -12.54
C LEU A 145 -6.76 -4.87 -14.00
N ALA A 146 -5.67 -4.14 -14.29
CA ALA A 146 -5.35 -3.72 -15.66
C ALA A 146 -4.67 -4.84 -16.47
N VAL A 147 -3.84 -5.68 -15.82
CA VAL A 147 -3.05 -6.74 -16.46
C VAL A 147 -3.87 -8.02 -16.63
N LEU A 148 -4.70 -8.40 -15.65
CA LEU A 148 -5.43 -9.67 -15.68
C LEU A 148 -6.35 -9.85 -16.91
N PRO A 149 -7.09 -8.82 -17.39
CA PRO A 149 -7.88 -8.94 -18.61
C PRO A 149 -7.02 -9.04 -19.88
N ALA A 150 -5.82 -8.46 -19.88
CA ALA A 150 -4.90 -8.50 -21.01
C ALA A 150 -4.11 -9.81 -21.08
N ALA A 151 -3.96 -10.52 -19.95
CA ALA A 151 -3.30 -11.81 -19.83
C ALA A 151 -4.20 -13.01 -20.24
N GLY A 152 -5.51 -12.81 -20.41
CA GLY A 152 -6.44 -13.93 -20.66
C GLY A 152 -7.77 -13.52 -21.27
N ALA A 153 -7.79 -12.71 -22.34
CA ALA A 153 -9.01 -12.45 -23.10
C ALA A 153 -9.37 -13.58 -24.09
N SER A 154 -8.41 -14.41 -24.51
CA SER A 154 -8.67 -15.50 -25.46
C SER A 154 -9.43 -16.68 -24.83
N THR A 155 -9.14 -17.01 -23.57
CA THR A 155 -9.78 -18.14 -22.87
C THR A 155 -11.23 -17.83 -22.49
N ILE A 156 -11.54 -16.61 -22.08
CA ILE A 156 -12.91 -16.19 -21.73
C ILE A 156 -13.84 -16.18 -22.97
N GLN A 157 -13.31 -15.83 -24.15
CA GLN A 157 -14.08 -15.89 -25.40
C GLN A 157 -14.24 -17.31 -25.95
N MET A 158 -13.24 -18.19 -25.78
CA MET A 158 -13.37 -19.62 -26.13
C MET A 158 -14.31 -20.35 -25.17
N MET A 159 -14.25 -20.09 -23.86
CA MET A 159 -15.21 -20.64 -22.87
C MET A 159 -16.65 -20.14 -23.09
N LYS A 160 -16.82 -18.90 -23.61
CA LYS A 160 -18.14 -18.37 -24.02
C LYS A 160 -18.73 -19.05 -25.25
N ALA A 161 -17.92 -19.71 -26.08
CA ALA A 161 -18.40 -20.46 -27.23
C ALA A 161 -18.89 -21.87 -26.85
N GLU A 162 -18.48 -22.40 -25.69
CA GLU A 162 -18.74 -23.79 -25.29
C GLU A 162 -19.77 -23.97 -24.16
N SER A 163 -20.38 -22.90 -23.63
CA SER A 163 -21.31 -23.00 -22.49
C SER A 163 -22.60 -22.19 -22.69
N PRO A 164 -23.79 -22.82 -22.78
CA PRO A 164 -25.06 -22.13 -22.65
C PRO A 164 -25.37 -21.92 -21.16
N GLY A 165 -25.05 -20.74 -20.62
CA GLY A 165 -25.28 -20.39 -19.20
C GLY A 165 -24.89 -18.94 -18.89
N PRO A 166 -25.44 -18.33 -17.81
CA PRO A 166 -25.42 -16.88 -17.61
C PRO A 166 -24.02 -16.32 -17.35
N ASP A 167 -23.82 -15.08 -17.80
CA ASP A 167 -22.56 -14.34 -17.93
C ASP A 167 -21.67 -14.39 -16.67
N PRO A 168 -20.36 -14.70 -16.76
CA PRO A 168 -19.43 -14.43 -15.67
C PRO A 168 -19.32 -12.91 -15.50
N GLY A 169 -19.78 -12.43 -14.36
CA GLY A 169 -19.93 -11.02 -14.03
C GLY A 169 -18.67 -10.22 -14.36
N LYS A 170 -18.74 -9.40 -15.41
CA LYS A 170 -17.79 -8.32 -15.62
C LYS A 170 -18.01 -7.29 -14.50
N LEU A 171 -17.00 -7.07 -13.67
CA LEU A 171 -17.06 -6.12 -12.55
C LEU A 171 -17.59 -4.73 -12.98
N VAL A 172 -17.18 -4.18 -14.12
CA VAL A 172 -17.83 -3.05 -14.83
C VAL A 172 -17.30 -3.05 -16.29
N PRO A 173 -18.04 -2.60 -17.33
CA PRO A 173 -17.58 -2.62 -18.73
C PRO A 173 -16.35 -1.74 -19.05
N LYS A 174 -15.89 -0.89 -18.12
CA LYS A 174 -14.75 0.02 -18.31
C LYS A 174 -13.76 -0.13 -17.15
N ILE A 175 -12.54 -0.58 -17.43
CA ILE A 175 -11.44 -0.76 -16.46
C ILE A 175 -11.25 0.48 -15.57
N GLY A 176 -11.41 1.68 -16.14
CA GLY A 176 -11.30 2.94 -15.38
C GLY A 176 -12.40 3.15 -14.32
N GLN A 177 -13.59 2.56 -14.49
CA GLN A 177 -14.67 2.65 -13.48
C GLN A 177 -14.41 1.71 -12.31
N SER A 178 -13.94 0.49 -12.57
CA SER A 178 -13.56 -0.46 -11.51
C SER A 178 -12.41 0.07 -10.65
N ALA A 179 -11.37 0.63 -11.27
CA ALA A 179 -10.24 1.24 -10.55
C ALA A 179 -10.70 2.41 -9.66
N LYS A 180 -11.63 3.26 -10.14
CA LYS A 180 -12.19 4.36 -9.35
C LYS A 180 -12.96 3.86 -8.12
N ILE A 181 -13.78 2.83 -8.28
CA ILE A 181 -14.54 2.24 -7.16
C ILE A 181 -13.60 1.66 -6.11
N LEU A 182 -12.59 0.88 -6.55
CA LEU A 182 -11.59 0.35 -5.62
C LEU A 182 -10.88 1.47 -4.86
N TYR A 183 -10.51 2.55 -5.55
CA TYR A 183 -9.82 3.68 -4.94
C TYR A 183 -10.68 4.35 -3.86
N ILE A 184 -11.97 4.52 -4.13
CA ILE A 184 -12.91 5.10 -3.18
C ILE A 184 -13.04 4.20 -1.95
N MET A 185 -13.20 2.88 -2.12
CA MET A 185 -13.30 1.95 -1.00
C MET A 185 -12.01 1.92 -0.17
N TYR A 186 -10.85 1.85 -0.83
CA TYR A 186 -9.54 1.87 -0.20
C TYR A 186 -9.35 3.13 0.66
N THR A 187 -9.57 4.30 0.06
CA THR A 187 -9.48 5.59 0.76
C THR A 187 -10.49 5.69 1.90
N ALA A 188 -11.73 5.22 1.70
CA ALA A 188 -12.76 5.23 2.74
C ALA A 188 -12.37 4.36 3.94
N LEU A 189 -11.89 3.14 3.71
CA LEU A 189 -11.42 2.25 4.77
C LEU A 189 -10.19 2.83 5.49
N THR A 190 -9.24 3.45 4.76
CA THR A 190 -8.11 4.16 5.38
C THR A 190 -8.61 5.27 6.29
N PHE A 191 -9.61 6.05 5.84
CA PHE A 191 -10.19 7.11 6.64
C PHE A 191 -10.94 6.58 7.86
N VAL A 192 -11.66 5.46 7.76
CA VAL A 192 -12.30 4.84 8.93
C VAL A 192 -11.25 4.40 9.96
N LEU A 193 -10.16 3.77 9.52
CA LEU A 193 -9.05 3.39 10.41
C LEU A 193 -8.46 4.63 11.11
N PHE A 194 -8.20 5.69 10.34
CA PHE A 194 -7.71 6.96 10.89
C PHE A 194 -8.62 7.51 12.00
N ILE A 195 -9.94 7.55 11.78
CA ILE A 195 -10.89 8.02 12.78
C ILE A 195 -10.95 7.08 14.00
N MET A 196 -10.86 5.76 13.81
CA MET A 196 -10.85 4.80 14.91
C MET A 196 -9.61 4.95 15.80
N LEU A 197 -8.44 5.23 15.22
CA LEU A 197 -7.21 5.49 15.95
C LEU A 197 -7.28 6.81 16.73
N LEU A 198 -7.83 7.86 16.11
CA LEU A 198 -8.10 9.13 16.78
C LEU A 198 -9.06 8.96 17.97
N ALA A 199 -10.13 8.19 17.81
CA ALA A 199 -11.09 7.92 18.87
C ALA A 199 -10.46 7.17 20.06
N GLY A 200 -9.39 6.40 19.82
CA GLY A 200 -8.60 5.77 20.87
C GLY A 200 -7.62 6.71 21.58
N GLY A 201 -7.45 7.95 21.10
CA GLY A 201 -6.54 8.94 21.67
C GLY A 201 -5.14 8.96 21.05
N MET A 202 -4.89 8.25 19.94
CA MET A 202 -3.60 8.31 19.26
C MET A 202 -3.40 9.72 18.66
N PRO A 203 -2.19 10.31 18.71
CA PRO A 203 -1.95 11.62 18.12
C PRO A 203 -2.39 11.68 16.65
N PRO A 204 -2.91 12.83 16.15
CA PRO A 204 -3.46 12.88 14.78
C PRO A 204 -2.48 12.54 13.68
N TYR A 205 -1.22 12.97 13.83
CA TYR A 205 -0.17 12.65 12.87
C TYR A 205 0.12 11.14 12.85
N ASP A 206 0.35 10.56 14.02
CA ASP A 206 0.60 9.14 14.23
C ASP A 206 -0.54 8.28 13.68
N SER A 207 -1.79 8.67 13.96
CA SER A 207 -3.00 7.99 13.48
C SER A 207 -3.06 7.97 11.95
N LEU A 208 -2.77 9.11 11.31
CA LEU A 208 -2.80 9.23 9.85
C LEU A 208 -1.71 8.34 9.23
N VAL A 209 -0.50 8.41 9.78
CA VAL A 209 0.65 7.69 9.25
C VAL A 209 0.48 6.16 9.40
N HIS A 210 0.02 5.68 10.56
CA HIS A 210 -0.28 4.27 10.75
C HIS A 210 -1.44 3.81 9.86
N ALA A 211 -2.48 4.64 9.67
CA ALA A 211 -3.59 4.30 8.79
C ALA A 211 -3.17 4.14 7.32
N LEU A 212 -2.33 5.05 6.81
CA LEU A 212 -1.77 4.99 5.46
C LEU A 212 -0.93 3.72 5.26
N SER A 213 -0.07 3.41 6.23
CA SER A 213 0.82 2.26 6.17
C SER A 213 0.10 0.91 6.33
N ALA A 214 -0.88 0.83 7.23
CA ALA A 214 -1.74 -0.35 7.41
C ALA A 214 -2.59 -0.62 6.17
N ALA A 215 -3.17 0.42 5.57
CA ALA A 215 -3.95 0.29 4.35
C ALA A 215 -3.12 -0.25 3.19
N GLY A 216 -1.89 0.26 3.05
CA GLY A 216 -0.93 -0.24 2.07
C GLY A 216 -0.37 -1.63 2.38
N THR A 217 -0.76 -2.26 3.50
CA THR A 217 -0.20 -3.53 3.98
C THR A 217 1.33 -3.54 3.96
N GLY A 218 1.97 -2.43 4.36
CA GLY A 218 3.42 -2.27 4.23
C GLY A 218 4.16 -1.94 5.53
N GLY A 219 3.50 -1.79 6.68
CA GLY A 219 4.16 -1.89 8.00
C GLY A 219 5.15 -0.81 8.42
N PHE A 220 5.43 0.21 7.61
CA PHE A 220 6.22 1.35 8.06
C PHE A 220 5.52 2.07 9.22
N SER A 221 6.29 2.29 10.29
CA SER A 221 5.88 3.07 11.45
C SER A 221 6.78 4.29 11.59
N ILE A 222 6.33 5.26 12.39
CA ILE A 222 7.13 6.41 12.82
C ILE A 222 7.88 6.14 14.12
N LYS A 223 7.66 4.97 14.73
CA LYS A 223 8.28 4.54 15.97
C LYS A 223 9.20 3.36 15.72
N ASN A 224 10.34 3.32 16.42
CA ASN A 224 11.31 2.23 16.27
C ASN A 224 10.73 0.87 16.67
N LEU A 225 9.92 0.83 17.74
CA LEU A 225 9.19 -0.36 18.19
C LEU A 225 7.84 -0.56 17.48
N SER A 226 7.62 0.12 16.34
CA SER A 226 6.39 0.02 15.57
C SER A 226 5.15 0.37 16.43
N VAL A 227 4.06 -0.38 16.30
CA VAL A 227 2.85 -0.20 17.12
C VAL A 227 3.09 -0.52 18.59
N GLY A 228 4.10 -1.35 18.90
CA GLY A 228 4.48 -1.70 20.27
C GLY A 228 4.88 -0.51 21.15
N GLU A 229 5.39 0.58 20.56
CA GLU A 229 5.78 1.79 21.30
C GLU A 229 4.62 2.36 22.14
N TYR A 230 3.40 2.30 21.61
CA TYR A 230 2.24 2.91 22.26
C TYR A 230 1.70 2.10 23.44
N ASN A 231 2.09 0.82 23.57
CA ASN A 231 1.68 -0.09 24.65
C ASN A 231 0.17 -0.05 24.96
N ASN A 232 -0.68 0.10 23.94
CA ASN A 232 -2.11 0.30 24.09
C ASN A 232 -2.89 -0.79 23.35
N VAL A 233 -3.62 -1.59 24.13
CA VAL A 233 -4.45 -2.72 23.66
C VAL A 233 -5.43 -2.28 22.57
N TYR A 234 -6.01 -1.09 22.69
CA TYR A 234 -6.99 -0.60 21.72
C TYR A 234 -6.35 -0.36 20.34
N TYR A 235 -5.17 0.28 20.29
CA TYR A 235 -4.48 0.52 19.01
C TYR A 235 -4.07 -0.79 18.34
N GLU A 236 -3.55 -1.73 19.11
CA GLU A 236 -3.16 -3.04 18.58
C GLU A 236 -4.36 -3.78 17.99
N ILE A 237 -5.48 -3.87 18.72
CA ILE A 237 -6.66 -4.58 18.22
C ILE A 237 -7.23 -3.88 16.98
N VAL A 238 -7.36 -2.56 16.99
CA VAL A 238 -7.89 -1.80 15.84
C VAL A 238 -7.00 -1.99 14.62
N ILE A 239 -5.68 -1.81 14.75
CA ILE A 239 -4.74 -1.99 13.64
C ILE A 239 -4.78 -3.45 13.16
N ALA A 240 -4.77 -4.44 14.05
CA ALA A 240 -4.84 -5.86 13.69
C ALA A 240 -6.11 -6.18 12.89
N VAL A 241 -7.28 -5.74 13.35
CA VAL A 241 -8.54 -5.96 12.62
C VAL A 241 -8.50 -5.30 11.24
N PHE A 242 -7.99 -4.07 11.14
CA PHE A 242 -7.92 -3.40 9.83
C PHE A 242 -6.87 -4.02 8.91
N MET A 243 -5.74 -4.51 9.41
CA MET A 243 -4.79 -5.29 8.62
C MET A 243 -5.51 -6.49 7.97
N LEU A 244 -6.31 -7.23 8.75
CA LEU A 244 -7.11 -8.34 8.21
C LEU A 244 -8.12 -7.86 7.16
N ILE A 245 -8.82 -6.74 7.40
CA ILE A 245 -9.78 -6.17 6.45
C ILE A 245 -9.10 -5.78 5.13
N PHE A 246 -7.91 -5.16 5.19
CA PHE A 246 -7.13 -4.78 4.00
C PHE A 246 -6.54 -5.99 3.28
N GLY A 247 -6.23 -7.07 3.99
CA GLY A 247 -5.78 -8.34 3.41
C GLY A 247 -6.88 -9.13 2.67
N VAL A 248 -8.16 -8.81 2.89
CA VAL A 248 -9.27 -9.45 2.18
C VAL A 248 -9.41 -8.89 0.76
N ASN A 249 -9.76 -9.78 -0.17
CA ASN A 249 -10.02 -9.43 -1.56
C ASN A 249 -11.07 -8.31 -1.70
N PHE A 250 -10.65 -7.18 -2.29
CA PHE A 250 -11.50 -5.98 -2.45
C PHE A 250 -12.75 -6.20 -3.31
N SER A 251 -12.80 -7.25 -4.13
CA SER A 251 -14.02 -7.61 -4.86
C SER A 251 -15.14 -8.09 -3.92
N LEU A 252 -14.80 -8.72 -2.78
CA LEU A 252 -15.76 -9.12 -1.75
C LEU A 252 -16.30 -7.91 -0.99
N HIS A 253 -15.44 -6.93 -0.67
CA HIS A 253 -15.86 -5.66 -0.09
C HIS A 253 -16.90 -4.97 -0.98
N TYR A 254 -16.63 -4.92 -2.30
CA TYR A 254 -17.56 -4.34 -3.27
C TYR A 254 -18.93 -5.05 -3.30
N GLN A 255 -18.94 -6.39 -3.36
CA GLN A 255 -20.17 -7.19 -3.36
C GLN A 255 -21.00 -6.97 -2.08
N THR A 256 -20.32 -6.84 -0.95
CA THR A 256 -20.94 -6.62 0.35
C THR A 256 -21.71 -5.31 0.39
N LEU A 257 -21.11 -4.23 -0.12
CA LEU A 257 -21.72 -2.91 -0.19
C LEU A 257 -22.96 -2.87 -1.10
N HIS A 258 -23.08 -3.80 -2.05
CA HIS A 258 -24.21 -3.88 -3.00
C HIS A 258 -25.26 -4.93 -2.58
N GLY A 259 -25.31 -5.30 -1.29
CA GLY A 259 -26.35 -6.17 -0.73
C GLY A 259 -26.01 -7.66 -0.73
N GLY A 260 -24.81 -8.05 -1.16
CA GLY A 260 -24.32 -9.43 -1.21
C GLY A 260 -23.73 -9.96 0.10
N PHE A 261 -24.18 -9.53 1.28
CA PHE A 261 -23.55 -9.88 2.56
C PHE A 261 -23.43 -11.39 2.80
N LYS A 262 -24.40 -12.18 2.33
CA LYS A 262 -24.37 -13.66 2.42
C LYS A 262 -23.28 -14.30 1.56
N ASN A 263 -22.76 -13.60 0.55
CA ASN A 263 -21.76 -14.15 -0.38
C ASN A 263 -20.37 -14.20 0.27
N ILE A 264 -20.05 -13.28 1.19
CA ILE A 264 -18.76 -13.26 1.90
C ILE A 264 -18.51 -14.60 2.61
N PHE A 265 -19.50 -15.10 3.34
CA PHE A 265 -19.37 -16.35 4.10
C PHE A 265 -19.47 -17.61 3.23
N ARG A 266 -19.83 -17.47 1.95
CA ARG A 266 -19.83 -18.58 0.99
C ARG A 266 -18.50 -18.67 0.24
N ASP A 267 -17.79 -17.56 0.14
CA ASP A 267 -16.49 -17.49 -0.49
C ASP A 267 -15.50 -18.46 0.20
N GLU A 268 -14.81 -19.26 -0.60
CA GLU A 268 -13.88 -20.29 -0.11
C GLU A 268 -12.57 -19.67 0.37
N GLU A 269 -12.07 -18.65 -0.33
CA GLU A 269 -10.84 -17.94 0.00
C GLU A 269 -10.99 -17.22 1.34
N PHE A 270 -12.08 -16.48 1.53
CA PHE A 270 -12.36 -15.78 2.78
C PHE A 270 -12.52 -16.72 3.98
N ARG A 271 -13.21 -17.85 3.80
CA ARG A 271 -13.34 -18.85 4.87
C ARG A 271 -11.99 -19.48 5.21
N PHE A 272 -11.21 -19.88 4.20
CA PHE A 272 -9.88 -20.44 4.42
C PHE A 272 -8.97 -19.44 5.13
N TYR A 273 -9.01 -18.18 4.73
CA TYR A 273 -8.29 -17.07 5.37
C TYR A 273 -8.65 -16.96 6.86
N LEU A 274 -9.95 -16.88 7.19
CA LEU A 274 -10.41 -16.80 8.59
C LEU A 274 -10.03 -18.02 9.43
N PHE A 275 -10.19 -19.24 8.90
CA PHE A 275 -9.83 -20.46 9.63
C PHE A 275 -8.33 -20.57 9.87
N THR A 276 -7.51 -20.14 8.90
CA THR A 276 -6.06 -20.11 9.04
C THR A 276 -5.64 -19.13 10.13
N ILE A 277 -6.23 -17.93 10.16
CA ILE A 277 -5.99 -16.94 11.22
C ILE A 277 -6.38 -17.51 12.58
N ALA A 278 -7.62 -18.03 12.71
CA ALA A 278 -8.11 -18.56 13.97
C ALA A 278 -7.22 -19.72 14.48
N GLY A 279 -6.83 -20.64 13.59
CA GLY A 279 -5.93 -21.73 13.91
C GLY A 279 -4.55 -21.25 14.37
N ALA A 280 -3.94 -20.31 13.63
CA ALA A 280 -2.64 -19.74 13.97
C ALA A 280 -2.67 -18.99 15.32
N VAL A 281 -3.70 -18.19 15.56
CA VAL A 281 -3.86 -17.46 16.84
C VAL A 281 -3.98 -18.43 18.00
N VAL A 282 -4.78 -19.50 17.87
CA VAL A 282 -4.94 -20.51 18.93
C VAL A 282 -3.62 -21.22 19.20
N LEU A 283 -2.90 -21.65 18.17
CA LEU A 283 -1.62 -22.36 18.31
C LEU A 283 -0.54 -21.47 18.94
N LEU A 284 -0.43 -20.21 18.50
CA LEU A 284 0.54 -19.27 19.05
C LEU A 284 0.20 -18.85 20.48
N THR A 285 -1.09 -18.66 20.79
CA THR A 285 -1.54 -18.39 22.16
C THR A 285 -1.20 -19.55 23.08
N TRP A 286 -1.45 -20.79 22.64
CA TRP A 286 -1.11 -21.99 23.40
C TRP A 286 0.41 -22.10 23.64
N ASN A 287 1.23 -21.80 22.63
CA ASN A 287 2.67 -21.91 22.74
C ASN A 287 3.29 -20.84 23.64
N THR A 288 2.78 -19.61 23.58
CA THR A 288 3.34 -18.46 24.30
C THR A 288 2.81 -18.31 25.73
N CYS A 289 1.62 -18.85 26.02
CA CYS A 289 1.02 -18.81 27.35
C CYS A 289 1.84 -19.63 28.36
N GLY A 290 2.27 -18.98 29.44
CA GLY A 290 3.07 -19.57 30.52
C GLY A 290 4.57 -19.71 30.22
N ASN A 291 4.98 -19.59 28.95
CA ASN A 291 6.40 -19.62 28.54
C ASN A 291 6.97 -18.22 28.33
N VAL A 292 6.20 -17.34 27.67
CA VAL A 292 6.61 -15.98 27.30
C VAL A 292 5.78 -14.94 28.06
N TYR A 293 4.46 -15.15 28.14
CA TYR A 293 3.55 -14.28 28.87
C TYR A 293 2.86 -15.05 29.98
N ASP A 294 2.74 -14.41 31.15
CA ASP A 294 2.11 -15.02 32.34
C ASP A 294 0.59 -15.18 32.19
N ASN A 295 -0.05 -14.30 31.38
CA ASN A 295 -1.49 -14.24 31.23
C ASN A 295 -1.94 -14.72 29.84
N VAL A 296 -2.98 -15.56 29.81
CA VAL A 296 -3.63 -16.00 28.55
C VAL A 296 -4.09 -14.82 27.70
N TRP A 297 -4.57 -13.73 28.33
CA TRP A 297 -5.03 -12.54 27.62
C TRP A 297 -3.91 -11.80 26.89
N ASP A 298 -2.73 -11.71 27.49
CA ASP A 298 -1.56 -11.08 26.87
C ASP A 298 -1.02 -11.96 25.74
N SER A 299 -0.95 -13.28 25.95
CA SER A 299 -0.63 -14.24 24.88
C SER A 299 -1.59 -14.13 23.70
N LEU A 300 -2.90 -14.05 23.97
CA LEU A 300 -3.93 -13.93 22.93
C LEU A 300 -3.81 -12.62 22.16
N ARG A 301 -3.62 -11.50 22.88
CA ARG A 301 -3.44 -10.16 22.31
C ARG A 301 -2.26 -10.11 21.35
N HIS A 302 -1.07 -10.50 21.81
CA HIS A 302 0.15 -10.45 20.99
C HIS A 302 0.11 -11.49 19.86
N SER A 303 -0.42 -12.69 20.11
CA SER A 303 -0.61 -13.71 19.07
C SER A 303 -1.56 -13.23 17.98
N PHE A 304 -2.68 -12.60 18.35
CA PHE A 304 -3.63 -12.02 17.39
C PHE A 304 -2.99 -10.92 16.54
N PHE A 305 -2.26 -9.99 17.17
CA PHE A 305 -1.60 -8.90 16.46
C PHE A 305 -0.54 -9.41 15.48
N GLN A 306 0.37 -10.26 15.95
CA GLN A 306 1.47 -10.78 15.14
C GLN A 306 0.97 -11.69 14.02
N THR A 307 -0.03 -12.54 14.29
CA THR A 307 -0.67 -13.36 13.24
C THR A 307 -1.29 -12.47 12.17
N SER A 308 -2.06 -11.46 12.59
CA SER A 308 -2.73 -10.54 11.67
C SER A 308 -1.70 -9.82 10.80
N SER A 309 -0.64 -9.29 11.40
CA SER A 309 0.45 -8.60 10.70
C SER A 309 1.19 -9.47 9.68
N MET A 310 1.55 -10.70 10.08
CA MET A 310 2.35 -11.60 9.24
C MET A 310 1.52 -12.18 8.09
N ILE A 311 0.28 -12.60 8.36
CA ILE A 311 -0.56 -13.24 7.34
C ILE A 311 -1.06 -12.24 6.29
N THR A 312 -1.24 -10.97 6.65
CA THR A 312 -1.56 -9.87 5.72
C THR A 312 -0.33 -9.24 5.11
N THR A 313 0.85 -9.82 5.35
CA THR A 313 2.16 -9.32 4.93
C THR A 313 2.42 -7.85 5.28
N THR A 314 1.75 -7.33 6.32
CA THR A 314 1.86 -5.92 6.68
C THR A 314 3.16 -5.65 7.39
N GLY A 315 3.58 -6.48 8.35
CA GLY A 315 4.90 -6.36 8.98
C GLY A 315 5.01 -5.34 10.11
N PHE A 316 3.90 -4.89 10.69
CA PHE A 316 3.93 -4.23 12.00
C PHE A 316 4.29 -5.20 13.12
N SER A 317 4.90 -4.69 14.19
CA SER A 317 5.21 -5.45 15.40
C SER A 317 4.58 -4.80 16.64
N SER A 318 4.10 -5.62 17.57
CA SER A 318 3.69 -5.19 18.92
C SER A 318 4.67 -5.61 20.01
N THR A 319 5.53 -6.58 19.68
CA THR A 319 6.54 -7.15 20.58
C THR A 319 7.72 -7.65 19.74
N ASP A 320 8.85 -7.90 20.39
CA ASP A 320 10.01 -8.56 19.79
C ASP A 320 9.82 -10.10 19.78
N PHE A 321 10.62 -10.79 18.99
CA PHE A 321 10.50 -12.24 18.72
C PHE A 321 11.23 -13.12 19.73
#